data_AF-A0A9Q3V3V8-F1
#
_entry.id   AF-A0A9Q3V3V8-F1
#
_cell.length_a   1.000
_cell.length_b   1.000
_cell.length_c   1.000
_cell.angle_alpha   90.00
_cell.angle_beta   90.00
_cell.angle_gamma   90.00
#
_symmetry.space_group_name_H-M   'P 1'
#
loop_
_entity.id
_entity.type
_entity.pdbx_description
1 polymer ?
#
loop_
_entity_poly.entity_id
_entity_poly.type
_entity_poly.pdbx_seq_one_letter_code
_entity_poly.pdbx_strand_id
1 'polypeptide(L)'
;MASTTETGHAKNIANLQTLIEFVIGYGTSYNPSNPNLQLPALTVLKESADFTLADVLSKNTVYNGKVSERQEAFSGIKTMTTRFINVIQASSASEGRSKNPQSKITRQKSIHSIDAHQSRRTRSIEIYY
;
A
#
# COMPACT_ATOMS: atom_id res chain seq x y z
N MET A 1 25.78 -18.17 -21.62
CA MET A 1 25.04 -17.14 -22.38
C MET A 1 23.96 -16.59 -21.47
N ALA A 2 23.89 -15.26 -21.29
CA ALA A 2 22.80 -14.66 -20.53
C ALA A 2 21.51 -14.76 -21.35
N SER A 3 20.42 -15.23 -20.75
CA SER A 3 19.12 -15.29 -21.43
C SER A 3 18.62 -13.87 -21.66
N THR A 4 18.59 -13.41 -22.91
CA THR A 4 17.98 -12.13 -23.32
C THR A 4 16.47 -12.26 -23.50
N THR A 5 15.83 -13.13 -22.71
CA THR A 5 14.37 -13.22 -22.69
C THR A 5 13.82 -11.88 -22.24
N GLU A 6 13.27 -11.15 -23.21
CA GLU A 6 12.48 -9.97 -22.94
C GLU A 6 11.28 -10.38 -22.10
N THR A 7 11.07 -9.69 -20.98
CA THR A 7 10.01 -10.02 -20.02
C THR A 7 8.85 -9.03 -20.15
N GLY A 8 7.63 -9.53 -19.93
CA GLY A 8 6.39 -8.74 -19.92
C GLY A 8 5.45 -9.06 -21.08
N HIS A 9 4.16 -9.20 -20.79
CA HIS A 9 3.13 -9.58 -21.78
C HIS A 9 3.08 -8.63 -22.98
N ALA A 10 3.07 -7.32 -22.74
CA ALA A 10 3.05 -6.32 -23.81
C ALA A 10 4.30 -6.40 -24.71
N LYS A 11 5.47 -6.66 -24.12
CA LYS A 11 6.73 -6.79 -24.87
C LYS A 11 6.75 -8.05 -25.72
N ASN A 12 6.26 -9.16 -25.19
CA ASN A 12 6.11 -10.41 -25.94
C ASN A 12 5.13 -10.28 -27.12
N ILE A 13 4.03 -9.54 -26.92
CA ILE A 13 3.07 -9.23 -28.00
C ILE A 13 3.74 -8.37 -29.09
N ALA A 14 4.50 -7.35 -28.69
CA ALA A 14 5.25 -6.52 -29.65
C ALA A 14 6.28 -7.34 -30.44
N ASN A 15 6.99 -8.26 -29.77
CA ASN A 15 7.92 -9.16 -30.45
C ASN A 15 7.22 -10.13 -31.41
N LEU A 16 6.04 -10.63 -31.04
CA LEU A 16 5.21 -11.44 -31.94
C LEU A 16 4.75 -10.63 -33.16
N GLN A 17 4.40 -9.35 -32.98
CA GLN A 17 4.08 -8.44 -34.07
C GLN A 17 5.28 -8.26 -35.02
N THR A 18 6.49 -8.03 -34.50
CA THR A 18 7.72 -7.95 -35.30
C THR A 18 7.98 -9.23 -36.09
N LEU A 19 7.72 -10.41 -35.49
CA LEU A 19 7.82 -11.70 -36.20
C LEU A 19 6.81 -11.79 -37.34
N ILE A 20 5.55 -11.38 -37.11
CA ILE A 20 4.50 -11.37 -38.14
C ILE A 20 4.91 -10.47 -39.31
N GLU A 21 5.45 -9.28 -39.05
CA GLU A 21 5.93 -8.36 -40.09
C GLU A 21 7.08 -8.97 -40.91
N PHE A 22 8.01 -9.66 -40.25
CA PHE A 22 9.09 -10.38 -40.92
C PHE A 22 8.55 -11.50 -41.83
N VAL A 23 7.56 -12.25 -41.35
CA VAL A 23 6.87 -13.29 -42.13
C VAL A 23 6.15 -12.71 -43.34
N ILE A 24 5.45 -11.58 -43.18
CA ILE A 24 4.77 -10.87 -44.29
C ILE A 24 5.78 -10.46 -45.36
N GLY A 25 6.97 -9.99 -44.95
CA GLY A 25 8.04 -9.58 -45.87
C GLY A 25 8.51 -10.69 -46.83
N TYR A 26 8.37 -11.96 -46.47
CA TYR A 26 8.71 -13.09 -47.34
C TYR A 26 7.64 -13.43 -48.39
N GLY A 27 6.40 -12.96 -48.23
CA GLY A 27 5.30 -13.23 -49.15
C GLY A 27 5.10 -14.74 -49.40
N THR A 28 4.97 -15.12 -50.67
CA THR A 28 4.69 -16.50 -51.08
C THR A 28 5.85 -17.47 -50.82
N SER A 29 7.06 -16.97 -50.59
CA SER A 29 8.23 -17.81 -50.26
C SER A 29 8.15 -18.37 -48.84
N TYR A 30 7.31 -17.79 -47.98
CA TYR A 30 7.04 -18.31 -46.65
C TYR A 30 5.99 -19.42 -46.70
N ASN A 31 6.46 -20.67 -46.75
CA ASN A 31 5.60 -21.86 -46.80
C ASN A 31 6.02 -22.89 -45.74
N PRO A 32 5.77 -22.63 -44.45
CA PRO A 32 6.11 -23.57 -43.39
C PRO A 32 5.22 -24.80 -43.44
N SER A 33 5.79 -25.99 -43.23
CA SER A 33 5.04 -27.25 -43.15
C SER A 33 4.14 -27.33 -41.91
N ASN A 34 4.40 -26.52 -40.87
CA ASN A 34 3.59 -26.47 -39.65
C ASN A 34 2.49 -25.42 -39.78
N PRO A 35 1.19 -25.80 -39.69
CA PRO A 35 0.08 -24.86 -39.83
C PRO A 35 0.07 -23.78 -38.74
N ASN A 36 0.58 -24.06 -37.54
CA ASN A 36 0.63 -23.08 -36.45
C ASN A 36 1.62 -21.94 -36.70
N LEU A 37 2.56 -22.14 -37.63
CA LEU A 37 3.52 -21.11 -38.04
C LEU A 37 3.02 -20.34 -39.27
N GLN A 38 1.88 -20.70 -39.86
CA GLN A 38 1.34 -19.96 -40.99
C GLN A 38 0.81 -18.59 -40.53
N LEU A 39 0.89 -17.60 -41.42
CA LEU A 39 0.50 -16.22 -41.14
C LEU A 39 -0.90 -16.07 -40.51
N PRO A 40 -1.96 -16.79 -40.93
CA PRO A 40 -3.27 -16.71 -40.28
C PRO A 40 -3.23 -17.14 -38.81
N ALA A 41 -2.52 -18.22 -38.49
CA ALA A 41 -2.42 -18.72 -37.12
C ALA A 41 -1.64 -17.75 -36.21
N LEU A 42 -0.56 -17.16 -36.72
CA LEU A 42 0.21 -16.14 -35.99
C LEU A 42 -0.62 -14.88 -35.71
N THR A 43 -1.42 -14.44 -36.69
CA THR A 43 -2.29 -13.27 -36.56
C THR A 43 -3.37 -13.50 -35.50
N VAL A 44 -4.05 -14.66 -35.55
CA VAL A 44 -5.04 -15.05 -34.53
C VAL A 44 -4.42 -15.13 -33.14
N LEU A 45 -3.21 -15.68 -33.03
CA LEU A 45 -2.50 -15.74 -31.74
C LEU A 45 -2.22 -14.34 -31.19
N LYS A 46 -1.79 -13.41 -32.03
CA LYS A 46 -1.52 -12.01 -31.65
C LYS A 46 -2.80 -11.30 -31.21
N GLU A 47 -3.90 -11.45 -31.95
CA GLU A 47 -5.20 -10.88 -31.59
C GLU A 47 -5.71 -11.41 -30.23
N SER A 48 -5.58 -12.73 -30.01
CA SER A 48 -5.92 -13.35 -28.73
C SER A 48 -5.05 -12.81 -27.59
N ALA A 49 -3.76 -12.58 -27.84
CA ALA A 49 -2.85 -12.03 -26.84
C ALA A 49 -3.19 -10.57 -26.50
N ASP A 50 -3.53 -9.74 -27.48
CA ASP A 50 -4.00 -8.37 -27.26
C ASP A 50 -5.29 -8.34 -26.43
N PHE A 51 -6.26 -9.17 -26.81
CA PHE A 51 -7.53 -9.26 -26.10
C PHE A 51 -7.34 -9.67 -24.63
N THR A 52 -6.54 -10.71 -24.38
CA THR A 52 -6.27 -11.19 -23.02
C THR A 52 -5.51 -10.16 -22.17
N LEU A 53 -4.56 -9.42 -22.76
CA LEU A 53 -3.88 -8.34 -22.07
C LEU A 53 -4.86 -7.23 -21.67
N ALA A 54 -5.74 -6.80 -22.57
CA ALA A 54 -6.76 -5.80 -22.29
C ALA A 54 -7.74 -6.26 -21.19
N ASP A 55 -8.17 -7.52 -21.23
CA ASP A 55 -9.05 -8.12 -20.23
C ASP A 55 -8.41 -8.14 -18.83
N VAL A 56 -7.13 -8.52 -18.73
CA VAL A 56 -6.40 -8.49 -17.45
C VAL A 56 -6.26 -7.07 -16.91
N LEU A 57 -5.97 -6.08 -17.75
CA LEU A 57 -5.88 -4.67 -17.34
C LEU A 57 -7.21 -4.14 -16.81
N SER A 58 -8.31 -4.48 -17.49
CA SER A 58 -9.67 -4.15 -17.06
C SER A 58 -9.98 -4.77 -15.68
N LYS A 59 -9.76 -6.08 -15.54
CA LYS A 59 -9.98 -6.80 -14.28
C LYS A 59 -9.11 -6.27 -13.14
N ASN A 60 -7.85 -5.93 -13.41
CA ASN A 60 -6.94 -5.38 -12.41
C ASN A 60 -7.43 -4.00 -11.92
N THR A 61 -7.93 -3.16 -12.83
CA THR A 61 -8.50 -1.86 -12.48
C THR A 61 -9.72 -2.02 -11.56
N VAL A 62 -10.64 -2.92 -11.91
CA VAL A 62 -11.81 -3.24 -11.08
C VAL A 62 -11.39 -3.78 -9.72
N TYR A 63 -10.44 -4.72 -9.70
CA TYR A 63 -9.92 -5.31 -8.46
C TYR A 63 -9.32 -4.24 -7.53
N ASN A 64 -8.47 -3.35 -8.06
CA ASN A 64 -7.85 -2.28 -7.28
C ASN A 64 -8.90 -1.33 -6.71
N GLY A 65 -9.93 -0.96 -7.48
CA GLY A 65 -11.07 -0.19 -6.98
C GLY A 65 -11.75 -0.87 -5.79
N LYS A 66 -12.01 -2.19 -5.89
CA LYS A 66 -12.58 -2.97 -4.78
C LYS A 66 -11.67 -3.09 -3.57
N VAL A 67 -10.35 -3.09 -3.76
CA VAL A 67 -9.40 -3.03 -2.65
C VAL A 67 -9.48 -1.69 -1.94
N SER A 68 -9.49 -0.58 -2.68
CA SER A 68 -9.63 0.77 -2.12
C SER A 68 -10.95 0.95 -1.36
N GLU A 69 -12.07 0.52 -1.94
CA GLU A 69 -13.39 0.55 -1.26
C GLU A 69 -13.35 -0.19 0.09
N ARG A 70 -12.72 -1.37 0.14
CA ARG A 70 -12.57 -2.13 1.39
C ARG A 70 -11.66 -1.43 2.39
N GLN A 71 -10.54 -0.86 1.94
CA GLN A 71 -9.62 -0.12 2.80
C GLN A 71 -10.32 1.08 3.46
N GLU A 72 -11.14 1.80 2.71
CA GLU A 72 -11.94 2.92 3.22
C GLU A 72 -12.99 2.45 4.23
N ALA A 73 -13.78 1.42 3.89
CA ALA A 73 -14.82 0.87 4.75
C ALA A 73 -14.28 0.39 6.11
N PHE A 74 -13.05 -0.12 6.15
CA PHE A 74 -12.42 -0.67 7.36
C PHE A 74 -11.38 0.25 8.02
N SER A 75 -11.18 1.47 7.50
CA SER A 75 -10.22 2.44 8.03
C SER A 75 -10.41 2.75 9.51
N GLY A 76 -11.66 2.71 10.00
CA GLY A 76 -12.04 3.05 11.37
C GLY A 76 -11.91 1.94 12.41
N ILE A 77 -11.64 0.68 12.02
CA ILE A 77 -11.67 -0.48 12.94
C ILE A 77 -10.75 -0.25 14.14
N LYS A 78 -9.50 0.14 13.91
CA LYS A 78 -8.52 0.33 14.99
C LYS A 78 -9.03 1.33 16.04
N THR A 79 -9.55 2.46 15.57
CA THR A 79 -10.09 3.52 16.43
C THR A 79 -11.31 3.03 17.22
N MET A 80 -12.24 2.32 16.57
CA MET A 80 -13.42 1.77 17.23
C MET A 80 -13.04 0.75 18.31
N THR A 81 -12.11 -0.17 18.01
CA THR A 81 -11.61 -1.15 18.98
C THR A 81 -10.96 -0.48 20.18
N THR A 82 -10.12 0.55 19.97
CA THR A 82 -9.53 1.31 21.09
C THR A 82 -10.60 1.99 21.93
N ARG A 83 -11.60 2.63 21.31
CA ARG A 83 -12.72 3.25 22.04
C ARG A 83 -13.50 2.22 22.84
N PHE A 84 -13.79 1.06 22.26
CA PHE A 84 -14.50 -0.03 22.93
C PHE A 84 -13.75 -0.54 24.16
N ILE A 85 -12.44 -0.80 24.05
CA ILE A 85 -11.60 -1.20 25.18
C ILE A 85 -11.59 -0.13 26.27
N ASN A 86 -11.46 1.15 25.90
CA ASN A 86 -11.47 2.25 26.85
C ASN A 86 -12.80 2.35 27.61
N VAL A 87 -13.93 2.11 26.95
CA VAL A 87 -15.26 2.10 27.58
C VAL A 87 -15.36 0.96 28.61
N ILE A 88 -14.92 -0.25 28.27
CA ILE A 88 -14.92 -1.41 29.18
C ILE A 88 -14.01 -1.16 30.40
N GLN A 89 -12.83 -0.56 30.19
CA GLN A 89 -11.94 -0.21 31.28
C GLN A 89 -12.56 0.86 32.19
N ALA A 90 -13.27 1.83 31.63
CA ALA A 90 -13.95 2.86 32.42
C ALA A 90 -15.15 2.32 33.21
N SER A 91 -15.92 1.38 32.64
CA SER A 91 -17.06 0.76 33.32
C SER A 91 -16.62 -0.20 34.43
N SER A 92 -15.60 -1.03 34.20
CA SER A 92 -15.04 -1.90 35.26
C SER A 92 -14.33 -1.11 36.36
N ALA A 93 -13.74 0.05 36.04
CA ALA A 93 -13.20 0.97 37.04
C ALA A 93 -14.30 1.67 37.87
N SER A 94 -15.58 1.60 37.48
CA SER A 94 -16.69 2.19 38.23
C SER A 94 -17.19 1.29 39.38
N GLU A 95 -17.05 -0.03 39.25
CA GLU A 95 -17.39 -1.01 40.31
C GLU A 95 -16.35 -1.03 41.46
N GLY A 96 -15.17 -0.46 41.25
CA GLY A 96 -14.10 -0.35 42.24
C GLY A 96 -14.00 1.01 42.96
N ARG A 97 -14.89 1.98 42.71
CA ARG A 97 -14.83 3.28 43.41
C ARG A 97 -15.56 3.25 44.74
N SER A 98 -14.92 2.64 45.73
CA SER A 98 -14.85 3.23 47.07
C SER A 98 -13.40 3.67 47.31
N LYS A 99 -13.25 4.91 47.83
CA LYS A 99 -12.01 5.57 48.30
C LYS A 99 -11.24 6.48 47.30
N ASN A 100 -11.74 7.72 47.26
CA ASN A 100 -11.06 9.02 47.20
C ASN A 100 -10.36 9.49 45.88
N PRO A 101 -11.00 10.39 45.11
CA PRO A 101 -10.43 10.98 43.88
C PRO A 101 -9.49 12.19 44.09
N GLN A 102 -9.19 12.63 45.32
CA GLN A 102 -8.46 13.89 45.54
C GLN A 102 -6.92 13.79 45.67
N SER A 103 -6.30 12.61 45.61
CA SER A 103 -4.87 12.48 45.97
C SER A 103 -3.85 12.46 44.81
N LYS A 104 -4.27 12.32 43.55
CA LYS A 104 -3.31 12.01 42.45
C LYS A 104 -3.01 13.13 41.45
N ILE A 105 -3.82 14.18 41.34
CA ILE A 105 -3.63 15.22 40.30
C ILE A 105 -2.83 16.44 40.81
N THR A 106 -2.79 16.69 42.12
CA THR A 106 -2.19 17.92 42.68
C THR A 106 -0.70 17.78 43.02
N ARG A 107 -0.18 16.57 43.33
CA ARG A 107 1.23 16.39 43.77
C ARG A 107 2.26 16.41 42.63
N GLN A 108 1.91 16.00 41.41
CA GLN A 108 2.88 15.91 40.31
C GLN A 108 3.18 17.28 39.69
N LYS A 109 2.22 18.22 39.72
CA LYS A 109 2.39 19.56 39.14
C LYS A 109 3.11 20.54 40.07
N SER A 110 3.09 20.34 41.40
CA SER A 110 3.77 21.23 42.35
C SER A 110 5.28 20.99 42.45
N ILE A 111 5.75 19.76 42.22
CA ILE A 111 7.18 19.43 42.36
C ILE A 111 8.00 20.02 41.20
N HIS A 112 7.46 20.00 39.97
CA HIS A 112 8.15 20.58 38.80
C HIS A 112 8.26 22.12 38.81
N SER A 113 7.40 22.82 39.55
CA SER A 113 7.44 24.30 39.65
C SER A 113 8.32 24.83 40.79
N ILE A 114 8.62 24.01 41.80
CA ILE A 114 9.42 24.42 42.97
C ILE A 114 10.93 24.40 42.62
N ASP A 115 11.40 23.40 41.87
CA ASP A 115 12.81 23.31 41.45
C ASP A 115 13.20 24.39 40.43
N ALA A 116 12.26 24.82 39.58
CA ALA A 116 12.48 25.87 38.59
C ALA A 116 12.61 27.28 39.20
N HIS A 117 12.03 27.52 40.39
CA HIS A 117 12.09 28.82 41.08
C HIS A 117 13.31 28.94 42.02
N GLN A 118 13.80 27.84 42.58
CA GLN A 118 15.02 27.83 43.42
C GLN A 118 16.30 28.00 42.57
N SER A 119 16.34 27.45 41.35
CA SER A 119 17.50 27.56 40.43
C SER A 119 17.67 28.95 39.79
N ARG A 120 16.60 29.75 39.68
CA ARG A 120 16.67 31.12 39.14
C ARG A 120 17.09 32.17 40.18
N ARG A 121 16.86 31.91 41.48
CA ARG A 121 17.22 32.84 42.55
C ARG A 121 18.72 32.82 42.91
N THR A 122 19.42 31.72 42.64
CA THR A 122 20.87 31.60 42.93
C THR A 122 21.78 32.13 41.82
N ARG A 123 21.25 32.45 40.63
CA ARG A 123 22.00 32.97 39.48
C ARG A 123 22.02 34.50 39.32
N SER A 124 21.32 35.26 40.17
CA SER A 124 21.31 36.73 40.14
C SER A 124 22.11 37.40 41.27
N ILE A 125 22.96 36.64 41.99
CA ILE A 125 23.88 37.19 43.01
C ILE A 125 25.27 37.49 42.43
N GLU A 126 25.59 37.03 41.23
CA GLU A 126 26.82 37.40 40.52
C GLU A 126 26.45 38.19 39.28
N ILE A 127 26.68 39.51 39.28
CA ILE A 127 27.08 40.37 38.15
C ILE A 127 27.00 41.84 38.65
N TYR A 128 28.18 42.44 38.80
CA TYR A 128 28.54 43.84 39.11
C TYR A 128 28.53 44.33 40.57
N TYR A 129 29.63 44.06 41.27
CA TYR A 129 30.60 45.12 41.61
C TYR A 129 31.67 45.15 40.51
#